data_AF-A0A7X7K9Z8-F1
#
_entry.id   AF-A0A7X7K9Z8-F1
#
_cell.length_a   1.000
_cell.length_b   1.000
_cell.length_c   1.000
_cell.angle_alpha   90.00
_cell.angle_beta   90.00
_cell.angle_gamma   90.00
#
_symmetry.space_group_name_H-M   'P 1'
#
loop_
_entity.id
_entity.type
_entity.pdbx_description
1 polymer ?
#
loop_
_entity_poly.entity_id
_entity_poly.type
_entity_poly.pdbx_seq_one_letter_code
_entity_poly.pdbx_strand_id
1 'polypeptide(L)'
;MTDPDIPTTPEDANVPPSDSTDGGAPAPVSPETVSDDDAPGAGDTDEATALRAQLAERTDDLQRLQAEYVNYRKRVDRDRLVARDLTVVAFVEAFLPVLDDLDSARTHGELAEGTPFAAIAEKFEGVLTKFGWERYGAKGEPFDPNVHEALLHSHSPDVTETTVSEVLQAGHRAGERIVRAARVAVVDPEE
;
A
#
# COMPACT_ATOMS: atom_id res chain seq x y z
N MET A 1 -1.72 15.85 -41.63
CA MET A 1 -1.57 16.43 -40.28
C MET A 1 -2.08 15.36 -39.33
N THR A 2 -1.20 14.95 -38.44
CA THR A 2 -1.02 13.61 -37.88
C THR A 2 -2.24 12.99 -37.19
N ASP A 3 -2.42 11.68 -37.41
CA ASP A 3 -3.33 10.77 -36.72
C ASP A 3 -3.05 10.66 -35.20
N PRO A 4 -4.07 10.28 -34.40
CA PRO A 4 -3.95 9.91 -33.00
C PRO A 4 -3.61 8.41 -32.89
N ASP A 5 -2.63 8.01 -32.09
CA ASP A 5 -2.58 6.59 -31.69
C ASP A 5 -1.85 6.33 -30.38
N ILE A 6 -2.46 5.44 -29.61
CA ILE A 6 -2.06 4.91 -28.31
C ILE A 6 -1.04 3.78 -28.57
N PRO A 7 0.07 3.66 -27.84
CA PRO A 7 0.79 2.40 -27.81
C PRO A 7 0.30 1.58 -26.62
N THR A 8 -0.49 0.57 -26.98
CA THR A 8 -0.78 -0.66 -26.26
C THR A 8 0.50 -1.46 -25.98
N THR A 9 0.59 -2.04 -24.78
CA THR A 9 1.44 -3.21 -24.51
C THR A 9 0.80 -4.43 -25.17
N PRO A 10 1.59 -5.44 -25.59
CA PRO A 10 1.36 -6.75 -24.99
C PRO A 10 2.62 -7.61 -24.75
N GLU A 11 2.49 -8.42 -23.71
CA GLU A 11 2.86 -9.84 -23.57
C GLU A 11 4.31 -10.32 -23.41
N ASP A 12 4.45 -11.08 -22.31
CA ASP A 12 5.43 -12.10 -22.00
C ASP A 12 5.80 -13.01 -23.18
N ALA A 13 7.10 -13.23 -23.34
CA ALA A 13 7.63 -14.41 -24.00
C ALA A 13 8.81 -14.97 -23.20
N ASN A 14 8.46 -15.95 -22.37
CA ASN A 14 9.25 -17.01 -21.78
C ASN A 14 10.34 -17.55 -22.74
N VAL A 15 11.61 -17.59 -22.30
CA VAL A 15 12.70 -18.29 -22.99
C VAL A 15 13.30 -19.33 -22.02
N PRO A 16 13.32 -20.63 -22.37
CA PRO A 16 13.89 -21.68 -21.52
C PRO A 16 15.43 -21.74 -21.65
N PRO A 17 16.15 -22.30 -20.66
CA PRO A 17 17.55 -22.65 -20.83
C PRO A 17 17.66 -24.02 -21.53
N SER A 18 18.26 -24.06 -22.71
CA SER A 18 18.70 -25.32 -23.33
C SER A 18 20.08 -25.70 -22.83
N ASP A 19 20.09 -26.78 -22.07
CA ASP A 19 21.21 -27.65 -21.75
C ASP A 19 21.65 -28.45 -23.00
N SER A 20 22.95 -28.64 -23.21
CA SER A 20 23.53 -29.77 -23.96
C SER A 20 25.06 -29.83 -23.79
N THR A 21 25.48 -30.84 -23.03
CA THR A 21 26.58 -31.82 -23.28
C THR A 21 28.02 -31.30 -23.27
N ASP A 22 28.83 -31.67 -22.28
CA ASP A 22 29.47 -32.99 -22.01
C ASP A 22 30.81 -33.17 -22.77
N GLY A 23 31.79 -33.66 -22.01
CA GLY A 23 32.89 -34.45 -22.55
C GLY A 23 34.24 -33.75 -22.71
N GLY A 24 35.14 -33.99 -21.75
CA GLY A 24 36.55 -34.21 -22.07
C GLY A 24 37.55 -33.34 -21.33
N ALA A 25 38.04 -33.84 -20.20
CA ALA A 25 39.31 -33.39 -19.65
C ALA A 25 40.48 -33.76 -20.60
N PRO A 26 41.49 -32.91 -20.75
CA PRO A 26 42.85 -33.36 -20.99
C PRO A 26 43.73 -33.13 -19.74
N ALA A 27 44.58 -34.12 -19.48
CA ALA A 27 45.62 -34.15 -18.46
C ALA A 27 46.72 -33.09 -18.72
N PRO A 28 47.64 -32.84 -17.76
CA PRO A 28 48.42 -31.62 -17.70
C PRO A 28 49.58 -31.65 -18.70
N VAL A 29 49.75 -30.57 -19.47
CA VAL A 29 51.01 -30.30 -20.17
C VAL A 29 51.86 -29.41 -19.26
N SER A 30 53.03 -29.91 -18.88
CA SER A 30 54.04 -29.12 -18.16
C SER A 30 54.44 -27.91 -19.01
N PRO A 31 54.57 -26.71 -18.43
CA PRO A 31 55.02 -25.55 -19.18
C PRO A 31 56.52 -25.68 -19.46
N GLU A 32 56.88 -25.74 -20.74
CA GLU A 32 58.22 -25.38 -21.18
C GLU A 32 58.47 -23.92 -20.81
N THR A 33 59.59 -23.71 -20.13
CA THR A 33 60.17 -22.42 -19.79
C THR A 33 60.44 -21.63 -21.06
N VAL A 34 59.59 -20.62 -21.33
CA VAL A 34 59.92 -19.55 -22.25
C VAL A 34 60.66 -18.50 -21.43
N SER A 35 61.93 -18.33 -21.76
CA SER A 35 62.86 -17.41 -21.14
C SER A 35 62.31 -15.98 -21.10
N ASP A 36 62.20 -15.45 -19.88
CA ASP A 36 62.09 -14.03 -19.57
C ASP A 36 63.37 -13.31 -20.05
N ASP A 37 63.28 -12.62 -21.18
CA ASP A 37 64.20 -11.54 -21.54
C ASP A 37 63.42 -10.50 -22.37
N ASP A 38 62.48 -9.83 -21.69
CA ASP A 38 62.07 -8.47 -22.05
C ASP A 38 61.58 -7.79 -20.77
N ALA A 39 62.37 -6.87 -20.24
CA ALA A 39 61.98 -6.07 -19.09
C ALA A 39 60.84 -5.14 -19.49
N PRO A 40 59.61 -5.25 -18.93
CA PRO A 40 58.62 -4.22 -19.13
C PRO A 40 58.99 -3.05 -18.21
N GLY A 41 59.18 -1.89 -18.83
CA GLY A 41 59.54 -0.66 -18.15
C GLY A 41 58.55 -0.31 -17.03
N ALA A 42 59.09 0.27 -15.96
CA ALA A 42 58.34 0.75 -14.79
C ALA A 42 57.18 1.73 -15.08
N GLY A 43 56.97 2.16 -16.34
CA GLY A 43 55.85 3.01 -16.74
C GLY A 43 54.53 2.26 -17.03
N ASP A 44 54.59 0.99 -17.45
CA ASP A 44 53.40 0.21 -17.85
C ASP A 44 52.64 -0.35 -16.63
N THR A 45 53.37 -0.54 -15.52
CA THR A 45 52.83 -0.98 -14.24
C THR A 45 52.09 0.14 -13.50
N ASP A 46 52.53 1.39 -13.64
CA ASP A 46 51.89 2.56 -13.04
C ASP A 46 50.56 2.90 -13.75
N GLU A 47 50.53 2.85 -15.09
CA GLU A 47 49.29 3.07 -15.86
C GLU A 47 48.25 1.98 -15.58
N ALA A 48 48.66 0.71 -15.56
CA ALA A 48 47.78 -0.40 -15.22
C ALA A 48 47.26 -0.31 -13.78
N THR A 49 48.03 0.23 -12.85
CA THR A 49 47.59 0.44 -11.45
C THR A 49 46.60 1.60 -11.36
N ALA A 50 46.85 2.71 -12.05
CA ALA A 50 45.93 3.84 -12.13
C ALA A 50 44.58 3.46 -12.75
N LEU A 51 44.58 2.65 -13.82
CA LEU A 51 43.36 2.15 -14.45
C LEU A 51 42.56 1.23 -13.51
N ARG A 52 43.23 0.34 -12.76
CA ARG A 52 42.56 -0.51 -11.75
C ARG A 52 41.93 0.31 -10.63
N ALA A 53 42.60 1.37 -10.17
CA ALA A 53 42.05 2.26 -9.15
C ALA A 53 40.80 3.01 -9.65
N GLN A 54 40.83 3.52 -10.89
CA GLN A 54 39.66 4.15 -11.51
C GLN A 54 38.51 3.15 -11.69
N LEU A 55 38.78 1.91 -12.10
CA LEU A 55 37.75 0.87 -12.21
C LEU A 55 37.14 0.55 -10.85
N ALA A 56 37.95 0.46 -9.79
CA ALA A 56 37.46 0.22 -8.44
C ALA A 56 36.58 1.39 -7.97
N GLU A 57 37.03 2.63 -8.12
CA GLU A 57 36.26 3.84 -7.78
C GLU A 57 34.92 3.89 -8.52
N ARG A 58 34.92 3.64 -9.83
CA ARG A 58 33.69 3.59 -10.63
C ARG A 58 32.77 2.44 -10.22
N THR A 59 33.33 1.30 -9.85
CA THR A 59 32.55 0.16 -9.37
C THR A 59 31.88 0.49 -8.03
N ASP A 60 32.60 1.12 -7.11
CA ASP A 60 32.08 1.54 -5.82
C ASP A 60 30.99 2.62 -5.98
N ASP A 61 31.19 3.57 -6.89
CA ASP A 61 30.19 4.57 -7.24
C ASP A 61 28.91 3.93 -7.81
N LEU A 62 29.06 2.94 -8.70
CA LEU A 62 27.92 2.21 -9.26
C LEU A 62 27.18 1.39 -8.19
N GLN A 63 27.91 0.73 -7.29
CA GLN A 63 27.31 -0.01 -6.17
C GLN A 63 26.55 0.92 -5.23
N ARG A 64 27.10 2.10 -4.92
CA ARG A 64 26.44 3.13 -4.11
C ARG A 64 25.17 3.64 -4.80
N LEU A 65 25.25 3.98 -6.08
CA LEU A 65 24.09 4.43 -6.85
C LEU A 65 23.00 3.36 -6.95
N GLN A 66 23.40 2.09 -7.13
CA GLN A 66 22.47 0.97 -7.13
C GLN A 66 21.75 0.83 -5.78
N ALA A 67 22.48 0.96 -4.67
CA ALA A 67 21.87 0.94 -3.34
C ALA A 67 20.89 2.11 -3.13
N GLU A 68 21.27 3.32 -3.55
CA GLU A 68 20.39 4.50 -3.51
C GLU A 68 19.13 4.30 -4.35
N TYR A 69 19.26 3.76 -5.56
CA TYR A 69 18.12 3.48 -6.44
C TYR A 69 17.16 2.45 -5.83
N VAL A 70 17.68 1.35 -5.27
CA VAL A 70 16.85 0.34 -4.61
C VAL A 70 16.09 0.95 -3.42
N ASN A 71 16.74 1.80 -2.63
CA ASN A 71 16.11 2.50 -1.51
C ASN A 71 15.06 3.51 -1.98
N TYR A 72 15.37 4.28 -3.04
CA TYR A 72 14.43 5.20 -3.66
C TYR A 72 13.18 4.48 -4.18
N ARG A 73 13.35 3.38 -4.93
CA ARG A 73 12.23 2.59 -5.45
C ARG A 73 11.33 2.08 -4.33
N LYS A 74 11.93 1.49 -3.28
CA LYS A 74 11.19 1.04 -2.09
C LYS A 74 10.41 2.17 -1.41
N ARG A 75 10.97 3.39 -1.38
CA ARG A 75 10.30 4.56 -0.82
C ARG A 75 9.12 4.99 -1.70
N VAL A 76 9.34 5.14 -3.00
CA VAL A 76 8.28 5.53 -3.95
C VAL A 76 7.11 4.56 -3.95
N ASP A 77 7.38 3.25 -3.91
CA ASP A 77 6.31 2.25 -3.89
C ASP A 77 5.47 2.34 -2.60
N ARG A 78 6.10 2.60 -1.46
CA ARG A 78 5.40 2.86 -0.19
C ARG A 78 4.57 4.14 -0.27
N ASP A 79 5.15 5.22 -0.77
CA ASP A 79 4.49 6.53 -0.85
C ASP A 79 3.28 6.46 -1.79
N ARG A 80 3.35 5.69 -2.88
CA ARG A 80 2.23 5.42 -3.78
C ARG A 80 1.06 4.73 -3.08
N LEU A 81 1.34 3.74 -2.23
CA LEU A 81 0.30 3.07 -1.45
C LEU A 81 -0.35 4.03 -0.45
N VAL A 82 0.46 4.79 0.30
CA VAL A 82 -0.04 5.80 1.23
C VAL A 82 -0.89 6.86 0.52
N ALA A 83 -0.44 7.35 -0.64
CA ALA A 83 -1.19 8.32 -1.43
C ALA A 83 -2.53 7.76 -1.93
N ARG A 84 -2.57 6.49 -2.33
CA ARG A 84 -3.81 5.81 -2.70
C ARG A 84 -4.78 5.77 -1.53
N ASP A 85 -4.33 5.36 -0.35
CA ASP A 85 -5.18 5.25 0.84
C ASP A 85 -5.72 6.61 1.27
N LEU A 86 -4.88 7.65 1.25
CA LEU A 86 -5.30 9.02 1.54
C LEU A 86 -6.32 9.54 0.52
N THR A 87 -6.19 9.15 -0.76
CA THR A 87 -7.15 9.53 -1.80
C THR A 87 -8.49 8.87 -1.56
N VAL A 88 -8.52 7.60 -1.14
CA VAL A 88 -9.77 6.90 -0.80
C VAL A 88 -10.42 7.54 0.42
N VAL A 89 -9.65 7.90 1.45
CA VAL A 89 -10.17 8.62 2.62
C VAL A 89 -10.81 9.95 2.22
N ALA A 90 -10.11 10.78 1.45
CA ALA A 90 -10.63 12.08 1.00
C ALA A 90 -11.89 11.93 0.12
N PHE A 91 -11.95 10.86 -0.69
CA PHE A 91 -13.13 10.53 -1.47
C PHE A 91 -14.32 10.19 -0.56
N VAL A 92 -14.14 9.28 0.40
CA VAL A 92 -15.19 8.92 1.37
C VAL A 92 -15.64 10.14 2.17
N GLU A 93 -14.70 10.98 2.61
CA GLU A 93 -14.98 12.22 3.35
C GLU A 93 -15.90 13.15 2.56
N ALA A 94 -15.64 13.32 1.25
CA ALA A 94 -16.49 14.12 0.38
C ALA A 94 -17.92 13.56 0.21
N PHE A 95 -18.11 12.25 0.38
CA PHE A 95 -19.41 11.58 0.30
C PHE A 95 -20.13 11.47 1.65
N LEU A 96 -19.53 11.90 2.77
CA LEU A 96 -20.18 11.86 4.08
C LEU A 96 -21.58 12.49 4.11
N PRO A 97 -21.84 13.66 3.50
CA PRO A 97 -23.18 14.23 3.50
C PRO A 97 -24.22 13.32 2.83
N VAL A 98 -23.84 12.63 1.76
CA VAL A 98 -24.72 11.69 1.07
C VAL A 98 -24.98 10.46 1.94
N LEU A 99 -23.96 9.95 2.63
CA LEU A 99 -24.12 8.85 3.57
C LEU A 99 -25.02 9.23 4.76
N ASP A 100 -24.89 10.45 5.26
CA ASP A 100 -25.76 11.01 6.30
C ASP A 100 -27.22 11.11 5.83
N ASP A 101 -27.45 11.55 4.59
CA ASP A 101 -28.80 11.59 3.99
C ASP A 101 -29.39 10.19 3.83
N LEU A 102 -28.59 9.20 3.42
CA LEU A 102 -29.02 7.80 3.35
C LEU A 102 -29.39 7.26 4.75
N ASP A 103 -28.63 7.60 5.79
CA ASP A 103 -28.95 7.22 7.17
C ASP A 103 -30.21 7.90 7.70
N SER A 104 -30.40 9.17 7.36
CA SER A 104 -31.65 9.87 7.66
C SER A 104 -32.83 9.18 6.97
N ALA A 105 -32.75 8.92 5.67
CA ALA A 105 -33.78 8.22 4.90
C ALA A 105 -34.07 6.81 5.46
N ARG A 106 -33.04 6.09 5.91
CA ARG A 106 -33.17 4.79 6.57
C ARG A 106 -34.00 4.90 7.87
N THR A 107 -33.70 5.89 8.70
CA THR A 107 -34.37 6.11 9.98
C THR A 107 -35.84 6.52 9.79
N HIS A 108 -36.15 7.25 8.72
CA HIS A 108 -37.52 7.62 8.35
C HIS A 108 -38.29 6.53 7.60
N GLY A 109 -37.68 5.38 7.33
CA GLY A 109 -38.32 4.24 6.65
C GLY A 109 -38.42 4.40 5.13
N GLU A 110 -37.74 5.38 4.53
CA GLU A 110 -37.74 5.62 3.08
C GLU A 110 -36.86 4.61 2.32
N LEU A 111 -35.94 3.94 3.02
CA LEU A 111 -35.14 2.83 2.52
C LEU A 111 -35.70 1.46 2.93
N ALA A 112 -37.03 1.33 3.02
CA ALA A 112 -37.66 0.05 3.26
C ALA A 112 -37.27 -0.97 2.17
N GLU A 113 -37.12 -2.24 2.59
CA GLU A 113 -36.71 -3.32 1.71
C GLU A 113 -37.66 -3.48 0.51
N GLY A 114 -37.09 -3.69 -0.68
CA GLY A 114 -37.85 -3.81 -1.94
C GLY A 114 -38.20 -2.47 -2.61
N THR A 115 -37.87 -1.32 -2.01
CA THR A 115 -37.99 -0.03 -2.69
C THR A 115 -36.84 0.19 -3.69
N PRO A 116 -37.07 0.90 -4.81
CA PRO A 116 -35.98 1.23 -5.75
C PRO A 116 -34.85 2.02 -5.10
N PHE A 117 -35.18 2.86 -4.10
CA PHE A 117 -34.21 3.69 -3.41
C PHE A 117 -33.32 2.85 -2.47
N ALA A 118 -33.87 1.87 -1.75
CA ALA A 118 -33.09 0.90 -0.98
C ALA A 118 -32.06 0.16 -1.85
N ALA A 119 -32.47 -0.33 -3.02
CA ALA A 119 -31.56 -1.02 -3.94
C ALA A 119 -30.44 -0.11 -4.49
N ILE A 120 -30.68 1.20 -4.60
CA ILE A 120 -29.63 2.16 -4.99
C ILE A 120 -28.67 2.41 -3.83
N ALA A 121 -29.20 2.60 -2.62
CA ALA A 121 -28.38 2.79 -1.41
C ALA A 121 -27.45 1.59 -1.17
N GLU A 122 -27.98 0.36 -1.24
CA GLU A 122 -27.19 -0.87 -1.10
C GLU A 122 -26.10 -0.99 -2.18
N LYS A 123 -26.40 -0.63 -3.43
CA LYS A 123 -25.39 -0.64 -4.50
C LYS A 123 -24.32 0.42 -4.27
N PHE A 124 -24.71 1.61 -3.80
CA PHE A 124 -23.79 2.70 -3.49
C PHE A 124 -22.84 2.31 -2.35
N GLU A 125 -23.40 1.86 -1.23
CA GLU A 125 -22.64 1.35 -0.08
C GLU A 125 -21.77 0.14 -0.48
N GLY A 126 -22.29 -0.76 -1.31
CA GLY A 126 -21.55 -1.90 -1.84
C GLY A 126 -20.38 -1.52 -2.76
N VAL A 127 -20.47 -0.40 -3.49
CA VAL A 127 -19.33 0.13 -4.26
C VAL A 127 -18.28 0.70 -3.31
N LEU A 128 -18.68 1.50 -2.32
CA LEU A 128 -17.75 2.06 -1.33
C LEU A 128 -17.03 0.96 -0.54
N THR A 129 -17.75 -0.10 -0.17
CA THR A 129 -17.19 -1.26 0.55
C THR A 129 -16.04 -1.93 -0.22
N LYS A 130 -16.11 -1.97 -1.57
CA LYS A 130 -15.00 -2.50 -2.40
C LYS A 130 -13.73 -1.64 -2.33
N PHE A 131 -13.86 -0.38 -1.97
CA PHE A 131 -12.75 0.53 -1.70
C PHE A 131 -12.33 0.54 -0.22
N GLY A 132 -12.87 -0.37 0.60
CA GLY A 132 -12.54 -0.51 2.02
C GLY A 132 -13.32 0.44 2.92
N TRP A 133 -14.38 1.08 2.44
CA TRP A 133 -15.28 1.84 3.30
C TRP A 133 -16.11 0.92 4.19
N GLU A 134 -16.25 1.28 5.46
CA GLU A 134 -17.12 0.59 6.40
C GLU A 134 -17.80 1.59 7.32
N ARG A 135 -19.07 1.32 7.62
CA ARG A 135 -19.85 2.01 8.63
C ARG A 135 -19.73 1.27 9.98
N TYR A 136 -19.63 2.01 11.07
CA TYR A 136 -19.56 1.45 12.42
C TYR A 136 -20.26 2.34 13.45
N GLY A 137 -20.35 1.84 14.68
CA GLY A 137 -21.09 2.46 15.77
C GLY A 137 -22.52 1.93 15.76
N ALA A 138 -22.75 0.86 16.50
CA ALA A 138 -24.06 0.27 16.71
C ALA A 138 -24.47 0.37 18.18
N LYS A 139 -25.79 0.43 18.41
CA LYS A 139 -26.35 0.41 19.76
C LYS A 139 -25.99 -0.90 20.46
N GLY A 140 -25.51 -0.80 21.69
CA GLY A 140 -25.09 -1.92 22.53
C GLY A 140 -23.62 -2.31 22.36
N GLU A 141 -22.86 -1.67 21.47
CA GLU A 141 -21.42 -1.90 21.37
C GLU A 141 -20.67 -1.29 22.58
N PRO A 142 -19.58 -1.92 23.05
CA PRO A 142 -18.72 -1.32 24.05
C PRO A 142 -18.11 -0.02 23.52
N PHE A 143 -18.01 0.99 24.38
CA PHE A 143 -17.46 2.27 23.98
C PHE A 143 -15.93 2.19 23.82
N ASP A 144 -15.42 2.49 22.62
CA ASP A 144 -13.99 2.63 22.35
C ASP A 144 -13.66 4.10 21.99
N PRO A 145 -12.90 4.83 22.83
CA PRO A 145 -12.51 6.22 22.58
C PRO A 145 -11.74 6.45 21.27
N ASN A 146 -11.14 5.41 20.68
CA ASN A 146 -10.40 5.56 19.42
C ASN A 146 -11.35 5.74 18.23
N VAL A 147 -12.55 5.16 18.29
CA VAL A 147 -13.52 5.15 17.18
C VAL A 147 -14.82 5.89 17.50
N HIS A 148 -15.14 6.07 18.79
CA HIS A 148 -16.38 6.68 19.26
C HIS A 148 -16.14 8.05 19.92
N GLU A 149 -17.01 9.00 19.61
CA GLU A 149 -17.10 10.31 20.25
C GLU A 149 -18.36 10.33 21.13
N ALA A 150 -18.19 10.26 22.46
CA ALA A 150 -19.30 10.33 23.40
C ALA A 150 -19.79 11.79 23.53
N LEU A 151 -21.05 12.05 23.17
CA LEU A 151 -21.66 13.38 23.27
C LEU A 151 -22.61 13.51 24.46
N LEU A 152 -23.22 12.40 24.89
CA LEU A 152 -24.09 12.35 26.05
C LEU A 152 -23.68 11.19 26.95
N HIS A 153 -23.70 11.44 28.25
CA HIS A 153 -23.45 10.45 29.29
C HIS A 153 -24.71 10.28 30.13
N SER A 154 -24.98 9.04 30.50
CA SER A 154 -26.06 8.65 31.41
C SER A 154 -25.56 7.51 32.28
N HIS A 155 -26.23 7.23 33.39
CA HIS A 155 -25.85 6.14 34.29
C HIS A 155 -26.99 5.13 34.35
N SER A 156 -26.65 3.84 34.43
CA SER A 156 -27.64 2.77 34.65
C SER A 156 -27.00 1.59 35.39
N PRO A 157 -27.73 0.92 36.30
CA PRO A 157 -27.27 -0.33 36.90
C PRO A 157 -27.31 -1.51 35.91
N ASP A 158 -27.89 -1.35 34.72
CA ASP A 158 -28.06 -2.41 33.73
C ASP A 158 -26.79 -2.72 32.92
N VAL A 159 -25.76 -1.86 33.00
CA VAL A 159 -24.49 -2.04 32.28
C VAL A 159 -23.35 -2.25 33.25
N THR A 160 -22.38 -3.08 32.87
CA THR A 160 -21.17 -3.35 33.67
C THR A 160 -19.96 -2.54 33.20
N GLU A 161 -20.04 -1.97 32.00
CA GLU A 161 -18.99 -1.16 31.37
C GLU A 161 -19.64 -0.05 30.52
N THR A 162 -18.88 1.01 30.21
CA THR A 162 -19.36 2.11 29.37
C THR A 162 -19.79 1.58 28.00
N THR A 163 -21.09 1.66 27.73
CA THR A 163 -21.71 1.03 26.55
C THR A 163 -22.44 2.08 25.71
N VAL A 164 -22.41 1.94 24.39
CA VAL A 164 -23.17 2.79 23.47
C VAL A 164 -24.67 2.54 23.63
N SER A 165 -25.40 3.52 24.14
CA SER A 165 -26.85 3.43 24.34
C SER A 165 -27.64 3.85 23.12
N GLU A 166 -27.12 4.81 22.37
CA GLU A 166 -27.69 5.31 21.13
C GLU A 166 -26.61 5.86 20.22
N VAL A 167 -26.79 5.67 18.91
CA VAL A 167 -25.90 6.20 17.89
C VAL A 167 -26.60 7.41 17.27
N LEU A 168 -26.06 8.59 17.55
CA LEU A 168 -26.62 9.86 17.06
C LEU A 168 -26.18 10.14 15.63
N GLN A 169 -24.94 9.75 15.32
CA GLN A 169 -24.38 9.83 13.97
C GLN A 169 -23.41 8.67 13.78
N ALA A 170 -23.57 7.92 12.69
CA ALA A 170 -22.73 6.77 12.40
C ALA A 170 -21.27 7.19 12.12
N GLY A 171 -20.35 6.32 12.52
CA GLY A 171 -18.94 6.43 12.21
C GLY A 171 -18.64 5.82 10.84
N HIS A 172 -17.62 6.35 10.17
CA HIS A 172 -17.15 5.85 8.89
C HIS A 172 -15.63 5.69 8.90
N ARG A 173 -15.16 4.55 8.41
CA ARG A 173 -13.74 4.26 8.19
C ARG A 173 -13.49 3.89 6.74
N ALA A 174 -12.27 4.07 6.28
CA ALA A 174 -11.79 3.62 4.97
C ALA A 174 -10.47 2.87 5.17
N GLY A 175 -10.50 1.56 4.98
CA GLY A 175 -9.41 0.66 5.37
C GLY A 175 -9.15 0.75 6.87
N GLU A 176 -7.91 1.07 7.23
CA GLU A 176 -7.49 1.22 8.64
C GLU A 176 -7.68 2.65 9.17
N ARG A 177 -8.10 3.60 8.33
CA ARG A 177 -8.21 5.01 8.71
C ARG A 177 -9.65 5.38 9.06
N ILE A 178 -9.80 6.01 10.22
CA ILE A 178 -11.07 6.61 10.63
C ILE A 178 -11.28 7.90 9.83
N VAL A 179 -12.37 7.96 9.07
CA VAL A 179 -12.78 9.17 8.34
C VAL A 179 -13.60 10.07 9.27
N ARG A 180 -14.50 9.46 10.05
CA ARG A 180 -15.29 10.16 11.06
C ARG A 180 -15.64 9.22 12.21
N ALA A 181 -15.39 9.66 13.44
CA ALA A 181 -15.79 8.95 14.65
C ALA A 181 -17.32 8.83 14.75
N ALA A 182 -17.83 7.72 15.29
CA ALA A 182 -19.27 7.60 15.54
C ALA A 182 -19.63 8.45 16.75
N ARG A 183 -20.63 9.33 16.60
CA ARG A 183 -21.12 10.15 17.71
C ARG A 183 -22.21 9.39 18.43
N VAL A 184 -21.98 9.14 19.71
CA VAL A 184 -22.78 8.21 20.49
C VAL A 184 -23.21 8.84 21.82
N ALA A 185 -24.37 8.42 22.30
CA ALA A 185 -24.71 8.51 23.71
C ALA A 185 -24.19 7.24 24.39
N VAL A 186 -23.61 7.39 25.56
CA VAL A 186 -23.10 6.28 26.36
C VAL A 186 -23.83 6.18 27.70
N VAL A 187 -23.88 4.95 28.22
CA VAL A 187 -24.33 4.66 29.57
C VAL A 187 -23.15 4.09 30.34
N ASP A 188 -22.85 4.72 31.46
CA ASP A 188 -21.85 4.30 32.44
C ASP A 188 -22.54 3.46 33.54
N PRO A 189 -21.85 2.48 34.15
CA PRO A 189 -22.36 1.75 35.30
C PRO A 189 -22.64 2.70 36.48
N GLU A 190 -23.72 2.47 37.23
CA GLU A 190 -23.91 3.12 38.54
C GLU A 190 -22.85 2.62 39.54
N GLU A 191 -22.19 3.54 40.26
CA GLU A 191 -21.21 3.22 41.32
C GLU A 191 -21.80 2.42 42.49
#